data_AF-A0A9X0B6U1-F1
#
_entry.id   AF-A0A9X0B6U1-F1
#
_cell.length_a   1.000
_cell.length_b   1.000
_cell.length_c   1.000
_cell.angle_alpha   90.00
_cell.angle_beta   90.00
_cell.angle_gamma   90.00
#
_symmetry.space_group_name_H-M   'P 1'
#
loop_
_entity.id
_entity.type
_entity.pdbx_description
1 polymer ?
#
loop_
_entity_poly.entity_id
_entity_poly.type
_entity_poly.pdbx_seq_one_letter_code
_entity_poly.pdbx_strand_id
1 'polypeptide(L)'
;MSEVTKAVYERTFDISGLRYVIIKNVMNEQTGKLIKDLLYTSERSIPWPGKYGQRDSWEWNTPEYQALLGTRLGKLVAYLVLGSYERGKRRIARIITYRTGDSPWPHMRFDIEDTPVS
;
A
#
# COMPACT_ATOMS: atom_id res chain seq x y z
N MET A 1 -0.16 14.30 -7.13
CA MET A 1 0.91 13.70 -7.94
C MET A 1 1.62 14.83 -8.67
N SER A 2 2.94 14.76 -8.90
CA SER A 2 3.56 15.71 -9.83
C SER A 2 3.08 15.36 -11.24
N GLU A 3 2.54 16.32 -12.00
CA GLU A 3 2.17 16.15 -13.42
C GLU A 3 3.30 15.45 -14.21
N VAL A 4 4.55 15.71 -13.83
CA VAL A 4 5.75 15.08 -14.40
C VAL A 4 5.77 13.56 -14.18
N THR A 5 5.43 13.06 -12.99
CA THR A 5 5.46 11.62 -12.69
C THR A 5 4.39 10.88 -13.49
N LYS A 6 3.18 11.46 -13.60
CA LYS A 6 2.10 10.90 -14.43
C LYS A 6 2.52 10.88 -15.90
N ALA A 7 2.99 12.00 -16.43
CA ALA A 7 3.43 12.12 -17.81
C ALA A 7 4.58 11.15 -18.15
N VAL A 8 5.53 10.92 -17.24
CA VAL A 8 6.61 9.96 -17.45
C VAL A 8 6.09 8.52 -17.48
N TYR A 9 5.16 8.15 -16.59
CA TYR A 9 4.55 6.82 -16.59
C TYR A 9 3.77 6.56 -17.89
N GLU A 10 2.95 7.53 -18.30
CA GLU A 10 2.10 7.48 -19.48
C GLU A 10 2.87 7.42 -20.81
N ARG A 11 4.17 7.75 -20.83
CA ARG A 11 5.02 7.54 -22.02
C ARG A 11 5.18 6.07 -22.39
N THR A 12 5.10 5.18 -21.41
CA THR A 12 5.39 3.75 -21.61
C THR A 12 4.20 2.86 -21.26
N PHE A 13 3.37 3.29 -20.30
CA PHE A 13 2.29 2.47 -19.77
C PHE A 13 1.02 3.29 -19.61
N ASP A 14 -0.11 2.71 -19.98
CA ASP A 14 -1.41 3.34 -19.72
C ASP A 14 -1.70 3.35 -18.21
N ILE A 15 -1.93 4.55 -17.66
CA ILE A 15 -2.28 4.72 -16.24
C ILE A 15 -3.61 4.04 -15.91
N SER A 16 -4.52 3.88 -16.87
CA SER A 16 -5.81 3.17 -16.69
C SER A 16 -5.60 1.71 -16.29
N GLY A 17 -4.49 1.11 -16.73
CA GLY A 17 -4.10 -0.27 -16.41
C GLY A 17 -3.37 -0.43 -15.08
N LEU A 18 -3.08 0.64 -14.33
CA LEU A 18 -2.35 0.54 -13.07
C LEU A 18 -3.20 -0.15 -11.99
N ARG A 19 -2.80 -1.37 -11.64
CA ARG A 19 -3.46 -2.23 -10.63
C ARG A 19 -2.71 -2.30 -9.30
N TYR A 20 -1.39 -2.14 -9.32
CA TYR A 20 -0.56 -2.34 -8.14
C TYR A 20 0.48 -1.24 -8.02
N VAL A 21 0.58 -0.65 -6.83
CA VAL A 21 1.70 0.21 -6.46
C VAL A 21 2.51 -0.51 -5.39
N ILE A 22 3.78 -0.78 -5.66
CA ILE A 22 4.66 -1.51 -4.74
C ILE A 22 5.72 -0.56 -4.21
N ILE A 23 5.78 -0.42 -2.89
CA ILE A 23 6.83 0.30 -2.17
C ILE A 23 7.73 -0.74 -1.53
N LYS A 24 8.97 -0.82 -2.05
CA LYS A 24 9.96 -1.75 -1.54
C LYS A 24 10.81 -1.12 -0.43
N ASN A 25 11.27 -1.96 0.50
CA ASN A 25 12.20 -1.60 1.57
C ASN A 25 11.72 -0.36 2.33
N VAL A 26 10.60 -0.48 3.04
CA VAL A 26 10.08 0.59 3.90
C VAL A 26 11.03 0.80 5.07
N MET A 27 12.04 1.65 4.85
CA MET A 27 13.05 2.06 5.84
C MET A 27 12.58 3.24 6.70
N ASN A 28 11.45 3.87 6.36
CA ASN A 28 10.88 4.92 7.19
C ASN A 28 10.50 4.33 8.56
N GLU A 29 11.22 4.73 9.60
CA GLU A 29 11.09 4.14 10.94
C GLU A 29 9.66 4.20 11.47
N GLN A 30 8.95 5.32 11.26
CA GLN A 30 7.57 5.48 11.72
C GLN A 30 6.62 4.46 11.05
N THR A 31 6.68 4.33 9.72
CA THR A 31 5.84 3.38 8.98
C THR A 31 6.27 1.94 9.25
N GLY A 32 7.58 1.68 9.32
CA GLY A 32 8.12 0.37 9.66
C GLY A 32 7.71 -0.07 11.06
N LYS A 33 7.74 0.85 12.04
CA LYS A 33 7.29 0.61 13.41
C LYS A 33 5.79 0.35 13.47
N LEU A 34 4.97 1.14 12.76
CA LEU A 34 3.52 0.86 12.63
C LEU A 34 3.27 -0.55 12.10
N ILE A 35 3.95 -0.95 11.02
CA ILE A 35 3.79 -2.29 10.45
C ILE A 35 4.19 -3.34 11.49
N LYS A 36 5.37 -3.23 12.10
CA LYS A 36 5.89 -4.18 13.08
C LYS A 36 5.03 -4.27 14.34
N ASP A 37 4.74 -3.14 14.96
CA ASP A 37 4.23 -3.08 16.34
C ASP A 37 2.71 -3.12 16.43
N LEU A 38 1.99 -2.72 15.38
CA LEU A 38 0.52 -2.64 15.40
C LEU A 38 -0.16 -3.71 14.56
N LEU A 39 0.52 -4.25 13.55
CA LEU A 39 -0.05 -5.29 12.69
C LEU A 39 0.46 -6.69 13.01
N TYR A 40 1.69 -6.80 13.51
CA TYR A 40 2.30 -8.07 13.95
C TYR A 40 2.42 -8.09 15.48
N THR A 41 1.27 -8.09 16.15
CA THR A 41 1.20 -8.11 17.62
C THR A 41 1.07 -9.54 18.14
N SER A 42 1.49 -9.75 19.40
CA SER A 42 1.27 -11.01 20.12
C SER A 42 -0.22 -11.38 20.22
N GLU A 43 -1.10 -10.38 20.31
CA GLU A 43 -2.56 -10.56 20.35
C GLU A 43 -3.11 -11.17 19.05
N ARG A 44 -2.47 -10.89 17.90
CA ARG A 44 -2.86 -11.46 16.61
C ARG A 44 -2.21 -12.82 16.35
N SER A 45 -1.34 -13.29 17.25
CA SER A 45 -0.54 -14.51 17.08
C SER A 45 0.26 -14.53 15.77
N ILE A 46 0.57 -13.35 15.22
CA ILE A 46 1.41 -13.22 14.02
C ILE A 46 2.78 -12.76 14.49
N PRO A 47 3.78 -13.65 14.58
CA PRO A 47 5.11 -13.26 15.00
C PRO A 47 5.70 -12.28 14.00
N TRP A 48 6.51 -11.33 14.47
CA TRP A 48 7.42 -10.57 13.62
C TRP A 48 8.81 -11.25 13.65
N PRO A 49 9.42 -11.59 12.50
CA PRO A 49 8.87 -11.61 11.15
C PRO A 49 7.76 -12.66 10.99
N GLY A 50 6.73 -12.33 10.20
CA GLY A 50 5.82 -13.34 9.67
C GLY A 50 6.59 -14.42 8.89
N LYS A 51 5.95 -15.57 8.59
CA LYS A 51 6.61 -16.66 7.85
C LYS A 51 7.16 -16.14 6.51
N TYR A 52 8.28 -16.67 6.03
CA TYR A 52 8.83 -16.30 4.72
C TYR A 52 7.76 -16.45 3.63
N GLY A 53 7.52 -15.39 2.86
CA GLY A 53 6.48 -15.36 1.82
C GLY A 53 5.07 -15.06 2.33
N GLN A 54 4.85 -14.92 3.63
CA GLN A 54 3.58 -14.46 4.19
C GLN A 54 3.26 -13.04 3.70
N ARG A 55 2.01 -12.86 3.29
CA ARG A 55 1.46 -11.58 2.86
C ARG A 55 0.17 -11.35 3.60
N ASP A 56 0.14 -10.31 4.42
CA ASP A 56 -1.04 -9.96 5.20
C ASP A 56 -1.82 -8.87 4.47
N SER A 57 -3.11 -9.10 4.31
CA SER A 57 -4.02 -8.22 3.58
C SER A 57 -4.85 -7.39 4.55
N TRP A 58 -4.86 -6.08 4.33
CA TRP A 58 -5.62 -5.09 5.09
C TRP A 58 -6.68 -4.52 4.16
N GLU A 59 -7.91 -5.03 4.28
CA GLU A 59 -9.01 -4.69 3.38
C GLU A 59 -9.58 -3.28 3.66
N TRP A 60 -10.22 -2.71 2.63
CA TRP A 60 -10.84 -1.39 2.67
C TRP A 60 -11.63 -1.14 3.94
N ASN A 61 -11.43 0.05 4.51
CA ASN A 61 -12.17 0.56 5.67
C ASN A 61 -12.00 -0.21 6.99
N THR A 62 -11.06 -1.14 7.06
CA THR A 62 -10.60 -1.69 8.35
C THR A 62 -9.74 -0.66 9.11
N PRO A 63 -9.67 -0.71 10.45
CA PRO A 63 -8.80 0.19 11.23
C PRO A 63 -7.34 0.15 10.78
N GLU A 64 -6.82 -1.03 10.44
CA GLU A 64 -5.45 -1.27 9.97
C GLU A 64 -5.21 -0.61 8.62
N TYR A 65 -6.15 -0.78 7.70
CA TYR A 65 -6.12 -0.11 6.41
C TYR A 65 -6.07 1.40 6.58
N GLN A 66 -6.92 1.97 7.44
CA GLN A 66 -6.94 3.41 7.69
C GLN A 66 -5.63 3.91 8.34
N ALA A 67 -5.07 3.14 9.28
CA ALA A 67 -3.80 3.45 9.90
C ALA A 67 -2.65 3.47 8.87
N LEU A 68 -2.57 2.45 8.00
CA LEU A 68 -1.57 2.37 6.93
C LEU A 68 -1.76 3.47 5.89
N LEU A 69 -2.99 3.76 5.49
CA LEU A 69 -3.31 4.85 4.58
C LEU A 69 -2.93 6.22 5.15
N GLY A 70 -3.03 6.40 6.47
CA GLY A 70 -2.65 7.61 7.19
C GLY A 70 -1.15 7.91 7.24
N THR A 71 -0.30 6.93 6.94
CA THR A 71 1.16 7.10 6.88
C THR A 71 1.57 8.01 5.72
N ARG A 72 2.81 8.52 5.75
CA ARG A 72 3.35 9.32 4.63
C ARG A 72 3.33 8.55 3.31
N LEU A 73 3.63 7.24 3.35
CA LEU A 73 3.61 6.37 2.17
C LEU A 73 2.18 6.08 1.70
N GLY A 74 1.26 5.80 2.62
CA GLY A 74 -0.16 5.63 2.32
C GLY A 74 -0.75 6.87 1.66
N LYS A 75 -0.51 8.05 2.23
CA LYS A 75 -0.94 9.34 1.66
C LYS A 75 -0.34 9.61 0.29
N LEU A 76 0.93 9.28 0.08
CA LEU A 76 1.57 9.40 -1.23
C LEU A 76 0.81 8.60 -2.30
N VAL A 77 0.47 7.33 -2.01
CA VAL A 77 -0.28 6.49 -2.95
C VAL A 77 -1.74 6.94 -3.09
N ALA A 78 -2.37 7.42 -2.01
CA ALA A 78 -3.70 8.02 -2.08
C ALA A 78 -3.70 9.23 -3.03
N TYR A 79 -2.71 10.12 -2.93
CA TYR A 79 -2.58 11.26 -3.84
C TYR A 79 -2.22 10.87 -5.27
N LEU A 80 -1.57 9.73 -5.48
CA LEU A 80 -1.39 9.16 -6.81
C LEU A 80 -2.74 8.77 -7.41
N VAL A 81 -3.53 7.97 -6.69
CA VAL A 81 -4.84 7.50 -7.18
C VAL A 81 -5.77 8.70 -7.42
N LEU A 82 -5.90 9.61 -6.46
CA LEU A 82 -6.78 10.78 -6.58
C LEU A 82 -6.38 11.73 -7.71
N GLY A 83 -5.09 11.83 -8.05
CA GLY A 83 -4.61 12.69 -9.13
C GLY A 83 -4.58 12.02 -10.51
N SER A 84 -4.66 10.69 -10.58
CA SER A 84 -4.49 9.95 -11.83
C SER A 84 -5.81 9.61 -12.50
N TYR A 85 -6.90 9.54 -11.74
CA TYR A 85 -8.20 9.08 -12.22
C TYR A 85 -9.30 10.10 -11.97
N GLU A 86 -10.38 10.02 -12.75
CA GLU A 86 -11.61 10.74 -12.41
C GLU A 86 -12.08 10.41 -10.99
N ARG A 87 -12.54 11.44 -10.29
CA ARG A 87 -12.94 11.32 -8.89
C ARG A 87 -13.99 10.22 -8.73
N GLY A 88 -13.71 9.28 -7.82
CA GLY A 88 -14.64 8.20 -7.49
C GLY A 88 -14.60 7.00 -8.42
N LYS A 89 -13.83 7.01 -9.52
CA LYS A 89 -13.74 5.85 -10.43
C LYS A 89 -12.83 4.73 -9.91
N ARG A 90 -11.78 5.07 -9.16
CA ARG A 90 -10.79 4.12 -8.66
C ARG A 90 -10.56 4.31 -7.17
N ARG A 91 -10.28 3.21 -6.48
CA ARG A 91 -9.90 3.20 -5.05
C ARG A 91 -8.75 2.24 -4.80
N ILE A 92 -8.05 2.46 -3.69
CA ILE A 92 -7.16 1.45 -3.11
C ILE A 92 -8.07 0.49 -2.34
N ALA A 93 -8.23 -0.75 -2.79
CA ALA A 93 -9.15 -1.70 -2.14
C ALA A 93 -8.54 -2.44 -0.97
N ARG A 94 -7.22 -2.65 -1.03
CA ARG A 94 -6.48 -3.30 0.04
C ARG A 94 -5.03 -2.87 0.02
N ILE A 95 -4.42 -2.96 1.19
CA ILE A 95 -2.99 -2.76 1.39
C ILE A 95 -2.42 -4.09 1.85
N ILE A 96 -1.31 -4.52 1.25
CA ILE A 96 -0.64 -5.75 1.63
C ILE A 96 0.73 -5.40 2.20
N THR A 97 1.04 -5.95 3.36
CA THR A 97 2.37 -5.87 3.97
C THR A 97 3.04 -7.23 3.93
N TYR A 98 4.31 -7.27 3.56
CA TYR A 98 5.06 -8.52 3.46
C TYR A 98 6.57 -8.30 3.56
N ARG A 99 7.32 -9.38 3.80
CA ARG A 99 8.79 -9.40 3.72
C ARG A 99 9.25 -10.32 2.59
N THR A 100 10.46 -10.09 2.12
CA THR A 100 11.14 -10.99 1.17
C THR A 100 12.52 -11.33 1.71
N GLY A 101 12.84 -12.62 1.84
CA GLY A 101 14.12 -13.04 2.40
C GLY A 101 14.32 -12.58 3.83
N ASP A 102 15.58 -12.41 4.17
CA ASP A 102 16.01 -11.98 5.50
C ASP A 102 15.99 -10.45 5.66
N SER A 103 15.53 -9.70 4.64
CA SER A 103 15.48 -8.24 4.69
C SER A 103 14.69 -7.76 5.91
N PRO A 104 15.26 -6.91 6.78
CA PRO A 104 14.58 -6.43 7.98
C PRO A 104 13.46 -5.41 7.67
N TRP A 105 13.36 -4.99 6.40
CA TRP A 105 12.43 -3.98 5.94
C TRP A 105 11.21 -4.61 5.28
N PRO A 106 9.99 -4.27 5.71
CA PRO A 106 8.78 -4.71 5.02
C PRO A 106 8.63 -4.00 3.67
N HIS A 107 7.82 -4.59 2.81
CA HIS A 107 7.30 -4.01 1.59
C HIS A 107 5.81 -3.74 1.76
N MET A 108 5.31 -2.77 1.01
CA MET A 108 3.87 -2.49 0.90
C MET A 108 3.43 -2.66 -0.54
N ARG A 109 2.26 -3.24 -0.76
CA ARG A 109 1.57 -3.24 -2.05
C ARG A 109 0.17 -2.66 -1.86
N PHE A 110 -0.19 -1.72 -2.71
CA PHE A 110 -1.52 -1.11 -2.75
C PHE A 110 -2.22 -1.65 -3.98
N ASP A 111 -3.32 -2.35 -3.79
CA ASP A 111 -4.12 -2.90 -4.88
C ASP A 111 -5.20 -1.87 -5.24
N ILE A 112 -5.23 -1.46 -6.49
CA ILE A 112 -6.15 -0.45 -7.04
C ILE A 112 -7.18 -1.18 -7.88
N GLU A 113 -8.46 -0.85 -7.67
CA GLU A 113 -9.58 -1.38 -8.43
C GLU A 113 -10.58 -0.28 -8.76
N ASP A 114 -11.54 -0.60 -9.63
CA ASP A 114 -12.69 0.25 -9.89
C ASP A 114 -13.57 0.34 -8.64
N THR A 115 -14.03 1.54 -8.34
CA THR A 115 -15.02 1.71 -7.28
C THR A 115 -16.30 0.99 -7.67
N PRO A 116 -16.90 0.16 -6.79
CA PRO A 116 -18.18 -0.48 -7.08
C PRO A 116 -19.24 0.56 -7.44
N VAL A 117 -20.07 0.24 -8.43
CA VAL A 117 -21.26 1.04 -8.74
C VAL A 117 -22.25 0.85 -7.60
N SER A 118 -22.64 1.95 -6.95
CA SER A 118 -23.66 2.00 -5.91
C SER A 118 -25.06 1.75 -6.45
#